data_AF-A0AAW2EUW3-F1
#
_entry.id   AF-A0AAW2EUW3-F1
#
_cell.length_a   1.000
_cell.length_b   1.000
_cell.length_c   1.000
_cell.angle_alpha   90.00
_cell.angle_beta   90.00
_cell.angle_gamma   90.00
#
_symmetry.space_group_name_H-M   'P 1'
#
loop_
_entity.id
_entity.type
_entity.pdbx_description
1 polymer ?
#
loop_
_entity_poly.entity_id
_entity_poly.type
_entity_poly.pdbx_seq_one_letter_code
_entity_poly.pdbx_strand_id
1 'polypeptide(L)'
;MANHNYLSDPKNPFFSLEDDVDDETFLRSAPIRTAPTGHTAQYHNYDNDITQKRQQLLQRKKDIEERTVQSSERSVSLLRDSEQIGVATAEELIRQKEQLQRTEKRLDDINSTLRFSQKHIQGIKSVFGSLKNYLSGKSLDAPISSAKLSESSSSGSMTSPALSNTLEHVQNNMSNSYSSTMITGSYNDQDLEVVKPANDRVTRALEQNLSEMSGSLVRLKHLAIGLSEEIDSQNDLIDNITDKTEKADIMLQQQNKDMLHLLKK
;
A
#
# COMPACT_ATOMS: atom_id res chain seq x y z
N MET A 1 -8.87 24.57 -53.20
CA MET A 1 -9.36 25.69 -52.37
C MET A 1 -9.75 25.10 -51.03
N ALA A 2 -8.81 25.06 -50.09
CA ALA A 2 -9.06 24.57 -48.74
C ALA A 2 -9.27 25.80 -47.83
N ASN A 3 -10.49 25.94 -47.31
CA ASN A 3 -10.88 27.01 -46.41
C ASN A 3 -10.26 26.76 -45.04
N HIS A 4 -9.28 27.58 -44.65
CA HIS A 4 -8.79 27.63 -43.29
C HIS A 4 -9.70 28.56 -42.47
N ASN A 5 -10.57 27.97 -41.66
CA ASN A 5 -11.29 28.69 -40.60
C ASN A 5 -10.30 28.95 -39.46
N TYR A 6 -9.72 30.15 -39.43
CA TYR A 6 -9.04 30.66 -38.25
C TYR A 6 -10.10 31.20 -37.29
N LEU A 7 -10.35 30.47 -36.20
CA LEU A 7 -11.04 31.02 -35.03
C LEU A 7 -10.17 32.16 -34.48
N SER A 8 -10.65 33.39 -34.60
CA SER A 8 -10.15 34.54 -33.88
C SER A 8 -10.47 34.37 -32.39
N ASP A 9 -9.45 34.11 -31.58
CA ASP A 9 -9.58 34.13 -30.12
C ASP A 9 -9.46 35.58 -29.62
N PRO A 10 -10.52 36.19 -29.07
CA PRO A 10 -10.52 37.59 -28.64
C PRO A 10 -9.72 37.86 -27.35
N LYS A 11 -8.94 36.89 -26.84
CA LYS A 11 -8.19 37.01 -25.57
C LYS A 11 -6.67 37.06 -25.70
N ASN A 12 -6.11 37.04 -26.91
CA ASN A 12 -4.68 37.24 -27.11
C ASN A 12 -4.38 38.64 -27.70
N PRO A 13 -3.85 39.59 -26.92
CA PRO A 13 -3.54 40.94 -27.41
C PRO A 13 -2.22 40.99 -28.20
N PHE A 14 -1.60 39.84 -28.48
CA PHE A 14 -0.24 39.76 -29.04
C PHE A 14 -0.21 39.43 -30.54
N PHE A 15 -1.34 39.03 -31.14
CA PHE A 15 -1.42 38.59 -32.54
C PHE A 15 -2.57 39.26 -33.32
N SER A 16 -2.89 40.52 -33.03
CA SER A 16 -3.67 41.35 -33.95
C SER A 16 -2.72 41.85 -35.05
N LEU A 17 -2.75 41.18 -36.20
CA LEU A 17 -2.00 41.51 -37.43
C LEU A 17 -2.52 42.77 -38.15
N GLU A 18 -3.08 43.73 -37.41
CA GLU A 18 -3.86 44.85 -37.98
C GLU A 18 -3.46 46.22 -37.43
N ASP A 19 -2.31 46.32 -36.76
CA ASP A 19 -1.76 47.60 -36.32
C ASP A 19 -0.38 47.83 -36.95
N ASP A 20 -0.37 47.95 -38.28
CA ASP A 20 0.71 48.66 -38.97
C ASP A 20 0.62 50.11 -38.52
N VAL A 21 1.37 50.44 -37.47
CA VAL A 21 1.46 51.80 -36.93
C VAL A 21 2.05 52.68 -38.02
N ASP A 22 1.19 53.50 -38.66
CA ASP A 22 1.56 54.45 -39.69
C ASP A 22 2.78 55.29 -39.23
N ASP A 23 3.77 55.47 -40.12
CA ASP A 23 5.05 56.12 -39.79
C ASP A 23 4.82 57.53 -39.21
N GLU A 24 3.75 58.21 -39.63
CA GLU A 24 3.29 59.49 -39.09
C GLU A 24 2.83 59.41 -37.62
N THR A 25 2.20 58.30 -37.23
CA THR A 25 1.74 58.02 -35.86
C THR A 25 2.92 57.62 -34.97
N PHE A 26 3.90 56.89 -35.52
CA PHE A 26 5.14 56.57 -34.83
C PHE A 26 5.99 57.83 -34.57
N LEU A 27 6.10 58.73 -35.55
CA LEU A 27 6.84 59.99 -35.39
C LEU A 27 6.14 60.99 -34.45
N ARG A 28 4.80 60.96 -34.36
CA ARG A 28 4.03 61.79 -33.43
C ARG A 28 4.02 61.26 -32.00
N SER A 29 4.21 59.96 -31.80
CA SER A 29 4.28 59.34 -30.47
C SER A 29 5.69 59.35 -29.87
N ALA A 30 6.70 59.82 -30.62
CA ALA A 30 8.03 60.07 -30.09
C ALA A 30 7.97 61.19 -29.02
N PRO A 31 8.51 60.97 -27.81
CA PRO A 31 8.49 61.98 -26.76
C PRO A 31 9.29 63.22 -27.21
N ILE A 32 8.66 64.39 -27.09
CA ILE A 32 9.29 65.69 -27.38
C ILE A 32 10.56 65.80 -26.53
N ARG A 33 11.74 65.76 -27.17
CA ARG A 33 13.01 66.09 -26.51
C ARG A 33 13.03 67.58 -26.19
N THR A 34 12.55 67.93 -25.01
CA THR A 34 12.83 69.22 -24.37
C THR A 34 14.24 69.19 -23.77
N ALA A 35 15.01 70.24 -24.03
CA ALA A 35 16.35 70.44 -23.45
C ALA A 35 16.26 70.54 -21.90
N PRO A 36 17.34 70.20 -21.17
CA PRO A 36 17.25 69.81 -19.77
C PRO A 36 17.11 71.03 -18.88
N THR A 37 15.96 71.16 -18.23
CA THR A 37 15.79 72.08 -17.11
C THR A 37 15.12 71.31 -15.98
N GLY A 38 15.95 70.85 -15.02
CA GLY A 38 15.59 70.54 -13.64
C GLY A 38 14.50 69.50 -13.39
N HIS A 39 14.77 68.20 -13.56
CA HIS A 39 13.98 67.13 -12.92
C HIS A 39 14.87 65.91 -12.57
N THR A 40 15.76 66.07 -11.59
CA THR A 40 16.54 64.94 -11.03
C THR A 40 15.77 64.12 -9.99
N ALA A 41 14.58 64.54 -9.57
CA ALA A 41 13.85 63.90 -8.47
C ALA A 41 12.92 62.73 -8.88
N GLN A 42 12.52 62.64 -10.16
CA GLN A 42 11.50 61.67 -10.59
C GLN A 42 12.06 60.25 -10.86
N TYR A 43 13.28 60.14 -11.40
CA TYR A 43 13.88 58.84 -11.75
C TYR A 43 14.35 58.03 -10.53
N HIS A 44 14.71 58.69 -9.42
CA HIS A 44 15.14 58.01 -8.20
C HIS A 44 14.00 57.29 -7.46
N ASN A 45 12.73 57.67 -7.65
CA ASN A 45 11.60 56.98 -7.00
C ASN A 45 11.30 55.61 -7.64
N TYR A 46 11.37 55.50 -8.97
CA TYR A 46 11.11 54.24 -9.67
C TYR A 46 12.17 53.16 -9.39
N ASP A 47 13.44 53.55 -9.30
CA ASP A 47 14.53 52.61 -8.96
C ASP A 47 14.41 52.08 -7.53
N ASN A 48 13.94 52.91 -6.58
CA ASN A 48 13.69 52.50 -5.20
C ASN A 48 12.52 51.50 -5.11
N ASP A 49 11.40 51.75 -5.80
CA ASP A 49 10.25 50.84 -5.84
C ASP A 49 10.60 49.48 -6.48
N ILE A 50 11.36 49.48 -7.58
CA ILE A 50 11.82 48.24 -8.24
C ILE A 50 12.76 47.46 -7.31
N THR A 51 13.68 48.15 -6.63
CA THR A 51 14.63 47.53 -5.70
C THR A 51 13.90 46.92 -4.49
N GLN A 52 12.93 47.64 -3.93
CA GLN A 52 12.11 47.16 -2.82
C GLN A 52 11.25 45.95 -3.23
N LYS A 53 10.61 46.00 -4.40
CA LYS A 53 9.84 44.88 -4.95
C LYS A 53 10.71 43.65 -5.20
N ARG A 54 11.92 43.83 -5.72
CA ARG A 54 12.90 42.75 -5.91
C ARG A 54 13.27 42.12 -4.57
N GLN A 55 13.52 42.92 -3.53
CA GLN A 55 13.82 42.41 -2.20
C GLN A 55 12.66 41.62 -1.59
N GLN A 56 11.43 42.11 -1.75
CA GLN A 56 10.23 41.39 -1.31
C GLN A 56 10.07 40.04 -2.02
N LEU A 57 10.31 39.99 -3.34
CA LEU A 57 10.25 38.75 -4.11
C LEU A 57 11.34 37.76 -3.68
N LEU A 58 12.54 38.22 -3.38
CA LEU A 58 13.63 37.38 -2.87
C LEU A 58 13.31 36.81 -1.49
N GLN A 59 12.77 37.62 -0.58
CA GLN A 59 12.32 37.14 0.73
C GLN A 59 11.22 36.09 0.58
N ARG A 60 10.20 36.39 -0.23
CA ARG A 60 9.10 35.46 -0.49
C ARG A 60 9.58 34.14 -1.09
N LYS A 61 10.56 34.19 -2.00
CA LYS A 61 11.17 33.00 -2.59
C LYS A 61 11.85 32.15 -1.50
N LYS A 62 12.67 32.77 -0.65
CA LYS A 62 13.36 32.08 0.45
C LYS A 62 12.36 31.44 1.43
N ASP A 63 11.31 32.16 1.81
CA ASP A 63 10.26 31.64 2.71
C ASP A 63 9.49 30.46 2.09
N ILE A 64 9.31 30.45 0.77
CA ILE A 64 8.68 29.32 0.06
C ILE A 64 9.63 28.12 0.03
N GLU A 65 10.90 28.34 -0.31
CA GLU A 65 11.94 27.31 -0.36
C GLU A 65 12.08 26.59 1.00
N GLU A 66 12.22 27.35 2.09
CA GLU A 66 12.36 26.82 3.44
C GLU A 66 11.13 25.99 3.86
N ARG A 67 9.93 26.52 3.66
CA ARG A 67 8.69 25.79 3.98
C ARG A 67 8.52 24.53 3.14
N THR A 68 8.98 24.55 1.89
CA THR A 68 8.90 23.39 1.00
C THR A 68 9.83 22.28 1.45
N VAL A 69 11.08 22.61 1.80
CA VAL A 69 12.04 21.63 2.35
C VAL A 69 11.56 21.08 3.69
N GLN A 70 11.11 21.94 4.61
CA GLN A 70 10.59 21.48 5.89
C GLN A 70 9.35 20.58 5.71
N SER A 71 8.49 20.89 4.74
CA SER A 71 7.34 20.04 4.44
C SER A 71 7.77 18.68 3.90
N SER A 72 8.76 18.62 3.01
CA SER A 72 9.24 17.35 2.46
C SER A 72 9.94 16.50 3.52
N GLU A 73 10.72 17.10 4.42
CA GLU A 73 11.34 16.41 5.56
C GLU A 73 10.29 15.76 6.47
N ARG A 74 9.20 16.48 6.79
CA ARG A 74 8.08 15.90 7.56
C ARG A 74 7.43 14.75 6.81
N SER A 75 7.21 14.88 5.50
CA SER A 75 6.64 13.81 4.69
C SER A 75 7.54 12.56 4.66
N VAL A 76 8.85 12.73 4.56
CA VAL A 76 9.81 11.61 4.67
C VAL A 76 9.66 10.90 6.01
N SER A 77 9.67 11.64 7.12
CA SER A 77 9.50 11.06 8.47
C SER A 77 8.20 10.27 8.58
N LEU A 78 7.08 10.85 8.14
CA LEU A 78 5.77 10.17 8.19
C LEU A 78 5.74 8.90 7.35
N LEU A 79 6.41 8.88 6.19
CA LEU A 79 6.51 7.67 5.36
C LEU A 79 7.36 6.59 6.03
N ARG A 80 8.43 6.96 6.73
CA ARG A 80 9.26 6.03 7.50
C ARG A 80 8.50 5.42 8.67
N ASP A 81 7.76 6.24 9.41
CA ASP A 81 6.89 5.78 10.49
C ASP A 81 5.80 4.85 9.96
N SER A 82 5.18 5.21 8.83
CA SER A 82 4.17 4.38 8.16
C SER A 82 4.75 3.03 7.71
N GLU A 83 5.98 3.02 7.21
CA GLU A 83 6.66 1.79 6.80
C GLU A 83 6.94 0.89 7.99
N GLN A 84 7.44 1.44 9.10
CA GLN A 84 7.68 0.69 10.33
C GLN A 84 6.39 0.06 10.87
N ILE A 85 5.30 0.84 10.89
CA ILE A 85 3.97 0.34 11.31
C ILE A 85 3.49 -0.76 10.35
N GLY A 86 3.68 -0.57 9.03
CA GLY A 86 3.32 -1.57 8.02
C GLY A 86 4.08 -2.89 8.19
N VAL A 87 5.38 -2.83 8.50
CA VAL A 87 6.21 -4.01 8.78
C VAL A 87 5.72 -4.73 10.04
N ALA A 88 5.52 -4.02 11.14
CA ALA A 88 5.02 -4.62 12.38
C ALA A 88 3.62 -5.25 12.18
N THR A 89 2.78 -4.62 11.35
CA THR A 89 1.47 -5.17 10.99
C THR A 89 1.60 -6.46 10.18
N ALA A 90 2.54 -6.52 9.23
CA ALA A 90 2.81 -7.72 8.45
C ALA A 90 3.29 -8.89 9.33
N GLU A 91 4.20 -8.62 10.28
CA GLU A 91 4.65 -9.63 11.25
C GLU A 91 3.49 -10.17 12.09
N GLU A 92 2.60 -9.29 12.54
CA GLU A 92 1.43 -9.69 13.32
C GLU A 92 0.45 -10.53 12.48
N LEU A 93 0.20 -10.17 11.21
CA LEU A 93 -0.63 -10.98 10.32
C LEU A 93 -0.05 -12.39 10.11
N ILE A 94 1.27 -12.52 9.93
CA ILE A 94 1.93 -13.83 9.81
C ILE A 94 1.69 -14.66 11.08
N ARG A 95 1.84 -14.04 12.26
CA ARG A 95 1.58 -14.70 13.54
C ARG A 95 0.12 -15.13 13.68
N GLN A 96 -0.83 -14.32 13.25
CA GLN A 96 -2.26 -14.64 13.26
C GLN A 96 -2.58 -15.79 12.31
N LYS A 97 -2.00 -15.81 11.10
CA LYS A 97 -2.14 -16.91 10.15
C LYS A 97 -1.73 -18.25 10.78
N GLU A 98 -0.59 -18.28 11.48
CA GLU A 98 -0.12 -19.51 12.13
C GLU A 98 -1.12 -20.01 13.20
N GLN A 99 -1.73 -19.09 13.96
CA GLN A 99 -2.76 -19.45 14.94
C GLN A 99 -4.01 -20.02 14.26
N LEU A 100 -4.45 -19.44 13.15
CA LEU A 100 -5.56 -19.96 12.36
C LEU A 100 -5.24 -21.35 11.81
N GLN A 101 -4.06 -21.58 11.26
CA GLN A 101 -3.64 -22.90 10.75
C GLN A 101 -3.60 -23.97 11.86
N ARG A 102 -3.13 -23.61 13.06
CA ARG A 102 -3.18 -24.50 14.22
C ARG A 102 -4.61 -24.81 14.64
N THR A 103 -5.51 -23.83 14.54
CA THR A 103 -6.93 -24.00 14.84
C THR A 103 -7.60 -24.92 13.84
N GLU A 104 -7.34 -24.71 12.55
CA GLU A 104 -7.82 -25.58 11.47
C GLU A 104 -7.40 -27.04 11.68
N LYS A 105 -6.11 -27.28 11.97
CA LYS A 105 -5.61 -28.63 12.25
C LYS A 105 -6.30 -29.28 13.44
N ARG A 106 -6.51 -28.52 14.53
CA ARG A 106 -7.24 -29.03 15.70
C ARG A 106 -8.68 -29.39 15.37
N LEU A 107 -9.34 -28.64 14.49
CA LEU A 107 -10.69 -28.95 14.03
C LEU A 107 -10.72 -30.22 13.16
N ASP A 108 -9.70 -30.44 12.33
CA ASP A 108 -9.57 -31.70 11.59
C ASP A 108 -9.41 -32.90 12.54
N ASP A 109 -8.57 -32.76 13.57
CA ASP A 109 -8.38 -33.78 14.61
C ASP A 109 -9.69 -34.06 15.35
N ILE A 110 -10.44 -33.02 15.72
CA ILE A 110 -11.76 -33.13 16.36
C ILE A 110 -12.72 -33.87 15.43
N ASN A 111 -12.84 -33.46 14.18
CA ASN A 111 -13.76 -34.07 13.22
C ASN A 111 -13.43 -35.55 12.98
N SER A 112 -12.15 -35.89 12.84
CA SER A 112 -11.67 -37.28 12.75
C SER A 112 -12.01 -38.09 14.00
N THR A 113 -11.74 -37.53 15.18
CA THR A 113 -12.05 -38.16 16.48
C THR A 113 -13.55 -38.39 16.63
N LEU A 114 -14.38 -37.43 16.24
CA LEU A 114 -15.84 -37.58 16.24
C LEU A 114 -16.27 -38.69 15.30
N ARG A 115 -15.71 -38.81 14.09
CA ARG A 115 -16.05 -39.94 13.20
C ARG A 115 -15.71 -41.28 13.83
N PHE A 116 -14.58 -41.39 14.51
CA PHE A 116 -14.20 -42.62 15.22
C PHE A 116 -15.11 -42.90 16.41
N SER A 117 -15.42 -41.88 17.22
CA SER A 117 -16.37 -41.93 18.33
C SER A 117 -17.76 -42.41 17.88
N GLN A 118 -18.26 -41.92 16.74
CA GLN A 118 -19.55 -42.35 16.18
C GLN A 118 -19.56 -43.85 15.88
N LYS A 119 -18.48 -44.40 15.30
CA LYS A 119 -18.35 -45.84 15.05
C LYS A 119 -18.36 -46.65 16.36
N HIS A 120 -17.74 -46.14 17.41
CA HIS A 120 -17.73 -46.79 18.73
C HIS A 120 -19.12 -46.78 19.36
N ILE A 121 -19.81 -45.64 19.33
CA ILE A 121 -21.20 -45.52 19.80
C ILE A 121 -22.12 -46.48 19.04
N GLN A 122 -21.96 -46.61 17.73
CA GLN A 122 -22.70 -47.57 16.91
C GLN A 122 -22.38 -49.03 17.27
N GLY A 123 -21.11 -49.35 17.52
CA GLY A 123 -20.70 -50.67 18.02
C GLY A 123 -21.33 -51.00 19.38
N ILE A 124 -21.35 -50.03 20.30
CA ILE A 124 -21.98 -50.15 21.62
C ILE A 124 -23.48 -50.39 21.49
N LYS A 125 -24.18 -49.59 20.65
CA LYS A 125 -25.61 -49.81 20.33
C LYS A 125 -25.86 -51.23 19.82
N SER A 126 -24.97 -51.77 18.99
CA SER A 126 -25.09 -53.12 18.43
C SER A 126 -24.92 -54.22 19.47
N VAL A 127 -23.92 -54.14 20.36
CA VAL A 127 -23.70 -55.18 21.39
C VAL A 127 -24.83 -55.22 22.42
N PHE A 128 -25.35 -54.06 22.86
CA PHE A 128 -26.50 -54.02 23.76
C PHE A 128 -27.79 -54.50 23.08
N GLY A 129 -27.98 -54.22 21.79
CA GLY A 129 -29.07 -54.76 20.99
C GLY A 129 -29.03 -56.28 20.88
N SER A 130 -27.85 -56.84 20.56
CA SER A 130 -27.62 -58.28 20.45
C SER A 130 -27.77 -58.98 21.80
N LEU A 131 -27.22 -58.43 22.89
CA LEU A 131 -27.40 -58.97 24.25
C LEU A 131 -28.88 -58.99 24.65
N LYS A 132 -29.63 -57.92 24.36
CA LYS A 132 -31.07 -57.89 24.62
C LYS A 132 -31.81 -58.93 23.77
N ASN A 133 -31.45 -59.12 22.51
CA ASN A 133 -32.10 -60.09 21.63
C ASN A 133 -31.77 -61.55 22.02
N TYR A 134 -30.53 -61.81 22.43
CA TYR A 134 -30.09 -63.11 22.96
C TYR A 134 -30.75 -63.44 24.31
N LEU A 135 -30.86 -62.47 25.22
CA LEU A 135 -31.53 -62.66 26.51
C LEU A 135 -33.07 -62.74 26.36
N SER A 136 -33.62 -62.18 25.27
CA SER A 136 -35.04 -62.22 24.94
C SER A 136 -35.46 -63.46 24.13
N GLY A 137 -34.54 -64.36 23.77
CA GLY A 137 -34.87 -65.69 23.23
C GLY A 137 -35.54 -65.73 21.84
N LYS A 138 -35.28 -64.77 20.95
CA LYS A 138 -35.73 -64.84 19.54
C LYS A 138 -34.55 -64.97 18.59
N SER A 139 -34.40 -66.16 18.00
CA SER A 139 -33.44 -66.48 16.95
C SER A 139 -33.73 -65.72 15.65
N LEU A 140 -32.67 -65.38 14.89
CA LEU A 140 -32.46 -65.75 13.48
C LEU A 140 -31.29 -64.96 12.81
N ASP A 141 -30.41 -65.73 12.17
CA ASP A 141 -29.62 -65.54 10.93
C ASP A 141 -28.99 -64.18 10.50
N ALA A 142 -27.63 -64.18 10.49
CA ALA A 142 -26.63 -63.73 9.46
C ALA A 142 -26.72 -62.35 8.73
N PRO A 143 -25.67 -61.86 8.01
CA PRO A 143 -24.21 -62.08 8.07
C PRO A 143 -23.38 -60.77 8.23
N ILE A 144 -22.07 -60.96 8.39
CA ILE A 144 -20.99 -59.98 8.55
C ILE A 144 -20.68 -59.27 7.21
N SER A 145 -20.59 -57.93 7.20
CA SER A 145 -20.06 -57.15 6.06
C SER A 145 -18.78 -56.41 6.47
N SER A 146 -17.67 -56.84 5.87
CA SER A 146 -16.35 -56.24 5.97
C SER A 146 -16.27 -54.97 5.11
N ALA A 147 -16.21 -53.79 5.75
CA ALA A 147 -15.94 -52.53 5.07
C ALA A 147 -14.43 -52.35 4.82
N LYS A 148 -14.05 -52.41 3.53
CA LYS A 148 -12.71 -52.11 3.03
C LYS A 148 -12.50 -50.59 3.03
N LEU A 149 -11.37 -50.16 3.59
CA LEU A 149 -10.91 -48.78 3.70
C LEU A 149 -10.49 -48.22 2.33
N SER A 150 -10.83 -46.97 2.05
CA SER A 150 -10.24 -46.17 0.97
C SER A 150 -9.44 -45.02 1.56
N GLU A 151 -8.15 -44.99 1.21
CA GLU A 151 -7.20 -43.91 1.46
C GLU A 151 -7.64 -42.61 0.77
N SER A 152 -7.55 -41.50 1.51
CA SER A 152 -7.58 -40.14 0.96
C SER A 152 -6.18 -39.56 1.04
N SER A 153 -5.57 -39.39 -0.13
CA SER A 153 -4.26 -38.77 -0.32
C SER A 153 -4.28 -37.29 0.07
N SER A 154 -3.17 -36.89 0.68
CA SER A 154 -2.84 -35.54 1.16
C SER A 154 -2.94 -34.47 0.07
N SER A 155 -3.73 -33.43 0.33
CA SER A 155 -3.66 -32.17 -0.40
C SER A 155 -2.41 -31.41 0.04
N GLY A 156 -1.55 -31.09 -0.92
CA GLY A 156 -0.34 -30.30 -0.71
C GLY A 156 -0.68 -28.89 -0.23
N SER A 157 -0.11 -28.53 0.91
CA SER A 157 -0.09 -27.17 1.43
C SER A 157 0.62 -26.27 0.41
N MET A 158 -0.15 -25.44 -0.28
CA MET A 158 0.36 -24.34 -1.09
C MET A 158 0.78 -23.23 -0.12
N THR A 159 2.00 -23.33 0.38
CA THR A 159 2.64 -22.22 1.07
C THR A 159 2.94 -21.16 0.01
N SER A 160 2.20 -20.06 0.01
CA SER A 160 2.56 -18.86 -0.76
C SER A 160 3.63 -18.10 0.02
N PRO A 161 4.91 -18.05 -0.40
CA PRO A 161 5.98 -17.34 0.29
C PRO A 161 5.98 -15.83 0.01
N ALA A 162 4.85 -15.28 -0.48
CA ALA A 162 4.78 -13.92 -1.02
C ALA A 162 5.14 -12.84 0.03
N LEU A 163 4.70 -13.04 1.27
CA LEU A 163 4.98 -12.09 2.35
C LEU A 163 6.40 -12.17 2.88
N SER A 164 6.92 -13.37 3.11
CA SER A 164 8.29 -13.55 3.59
C SER A 164 9.29 -12.97 2.60
N ASN A 165 9.05 -13.20 1.31
CA ASN A 165 9.88 -12.63 0.24
C ASN A 165 9.74 -11.10 0.17
N THR A 166 8.54 -10.55 0.38
CA THR A 166 8.32 -9.10 0.39
C THR A 166 8.99 -8.44 1.60
N LEU A 167 8.91 -9.08 2.77
CA LEU A 167 9.54 -8.61 4.01
C LEU A 167 11.06 -8.57 3.87
N GLU A 168 11.68 -9.63 3.35
CA GLU A 168 13.12 -9.65 3.06
C GLU A 168 13.52 -8.56 2.06
N HIS A 169 12.73 -8.31 1.02
CA HIS A 169 13.01 -7.25 0.04
C HIS A 169 12.92 -5.84 0.62
N VAL A 170 11.99 -5.58 1.54
CA VAL A 170 11.87 -4.29 2.23
C VAL A 170 13.05 -4.10 3.19
N GLN A 171 13.40 -5.12 3.96
CA GLN A 171 14.46 -5.07 4.96
C GLN A 171 15.87 -4.93 4.34
N ASN A 172 16.11 -5.57 3.20
CA ASN A 172 17.36 -5.43 2.45
C ASN A 172 17.50 -4.06 1.75
N ASN A 173 16.39 -3.47 1.26
CA ASN A 173 16.42 -2.13 0.67
C ASN A 173 16.57 -1.01 1.70
N MET A 174 16.13 -1.21 2.93
CA MET A 174 16.39 -0.30 4.05
C MET A 174 17.91 -0.16 4.30
N SER A 175 18.65 -1.27 4.19
CA SER A 175 20.09 -1.31 4.47
C SER A 175 20.97 -0.77 3.34
N ASN A 176 20.47 -0.75 2.09
CA ASN A 176 21.23 -0.31 0.92
C ASN A 176 21.01 1.17 0.53
N SER A 177 20.18 1.91 1.26
CA SER A 177 19.90 3.34 0.96
C SER A 177 21.03 4.29 1.39
N TYR A 178 22.17 3.80 1.89
CA TYR A 178 23.32 4.63 2.30
C TYR A 178 24.40 4.81 1.21
N SER A 179 24.23 4.25 0.01
CA SER A 179 25.18 4.47 -1.09
C SER A 179 24.70 5.59 -2.00
N SER A 180 25.20 6.79 -1.72
CA SER A 180 25.11 7.96 -2.59
C SER A 180 25.66 7.66 -3.98
N THR A 181 24.79 7.61 -4.99
CA THR A 181 25.22 7.78 -6.38
C THR A 181 25.33 9.28 -6.65
N MET A 182 26.47 9.87 -6.26
CA MET A 182 26.84 11.19 -6.72
C MET A 182 27.17 11.09 -8.22
N ILE A 183 26.32 11.67 -9.07
CA ILE A 183 26.65 11.91 -10.47
C ILE A 183 27.69 13.03 -10.51
N THR A 184 28.97 12.64 -10.62
CA THR A 184 30.09 13.56 -10.84
C THR A 184 30.05 14.08 -12.28
N GLY A 185 29.40 15.22 -12.48
CA GLY A 185 29.52 16.02 -13.70
C GLY A 185 30.84 16.79 -13.68
N SER A 186 31.82 16.30 -14.43
CA SER A 186 33.12 16.95 -14.66
C SER A 186 32.96 18.12 -15.62
N TYR A 187 33.02 19.35 -15.12
CA TYR A 187 33.35 20.53 -15.92
C TYR A 187 34.41 21.36 -15.20
N ASN A 188 35.61 21.37 -15.77
CA ASN A 188 36.63 22.36 -15.48
C ASN A 188 36.24 23.64 -16.23
N ASP A 189 35.91 24.70 -15.51
CA ASP A 189 36.17 26.05 -16.00
C ASP A 189 36.56 26.95 -14.84
N GLN A 190 37.57 27.76 -15.11
CA GLN A 190 38.44 28.46 -14.18
C GLN A 190 37.85 29.85 -13.87
N ASP A 191 37.97 30.28 -12.61
CA ASP A 191 37.96 31.67 -12.15
C ASP A 191 36.75 32.57 -12.49
N LEU A 192 35.67 32.42 -11.71
CA LEU A 192 34.90 33.57 -11.19
C LEU A 192 34.29 33.18 -9.82
N GLU A 193 34.64 33.91 -8.75
CA GLU A 193 33.90 33.87 -7.48
C GLU A 193 32.48 34.43 -7.68
N VAL A 194 31.61 33.62 -8.29
CA VAL A 194 30.17 33.83 -8.23
C VAL A 194 29.68 33.03 -7.03
N VAL A 195 29.22 33.75 -6.01
CA VAL A 195 28.49 33.22 -4.85
C VAL A 195 27.51 32.14 -5.33
N LYS A 196 27.84 30.87 -5.09
CA LYS A 196 26.98 29.73 -5.45
C LYS A 196 25.61 29.94 -4.80
N PRO A 197 24.51 29.93 -5.58
CA PRO A 197 23.22 30.35 -5.07
C PRO A 197 22.72 29.33 -4.05
N ALA A 198 22.21 29.81 -2.91
CA ALA A 198 21.51 28.99 -1.92
C ALA A 198 20.41 28.08 -2.54
N ASN A 199 19.90 28.48 -3.71
CA ASN A 199 18.97 27.72 -4.56
C ASN A 199 19.46 26.30 -4.87
N ASP A 200 20.76 26.08 -5.06
CA ASP A 200 21.31 24.78 -5.41
C ASP A 200 21.25 23.79 -4.24
N ARG A 201 21.48 24.29 -3.02
CA ARG A 201 21.43 23.47 -1.81
C ARG A 201 19.99 23.10 -1.46
N VAL A 202 19.07 24.06 -1.52
CA VAL A 202 17.63 23.84 -1.27
C VAL A 202 17.07 22.85 -2.30
N THR A 203 17.35 23.08 -3.59
CA THR A 203 16.87 22.20 -4.67
C THR A 203 17.42 20.78 -4.51
N ARG A 204 18.70 20.62 -4.19
CA ARG A 204 19.29 19.30 -3.94
C ARG A 204 18.69 18.59 -2.73
N ALA A 205 18.47 19.31 -1.63
CA ALA A 205 17.83 18.74 -0.44
C ALA A 205 16.39 18.31 -0.74
N LEU A 206 15.65 19.13 -1.49
CA LEU A 206 14.30 18.78 -1.92
C LEU A 206 14.28 17.55 -2.83
N GLU A 207 15.17 17.49 -3.82
CA GLU A 207 15.28 16.35 -4.74
C GLU A 207 15.63 15.05 -3.99
N GLN A 208 16.56 15.12 -3.03
CA GLN A 208 16.90 13.99 -2.17
C GLN A 208 15.68 13.51 -1.37
N ASN A 209 14.95 14.44 -0.73
CA ASN A 209 13.74 14.11 0.03
C ASN A 209 12.67 13.50 -0.87
N LEU A 210 12.44 14.04 -2.08
CA LEU A 210 11.47 13.52 -3.04
C LEU A 210 11.84 12.11 -3.53
N SER A 211 13.14 11.87 -3.78
CA SER A 211 13.65 10.54 -4.14
C SER A 211 13.41 9.53 -3.01
N GLU A 212 13.69 9.92 -1.77
CA GLU A 212 13.45 9.09 -0.59
C GLU A 212 11.95 8.81 -0.37
N MET A 213 11.10 9.83 -0.54
CA MET A 213 9.65 9.68 -0.49
C MET A 213 9.16 8.70 -1.55
N SER A 214 9.65 8.82 -2.79
CA SER A 214 9.31 7.89 -3.88
C SER A 214 9.69 6.45 -3.54
N GLY A 215 10.91 6.22 -3.05
CA GLY A 215 11.34 4.89 -2.60
C GLY A 215 10.48 4.34 -1.46
N SER A 216 10.11 5.19 -0.50
CA SER A 216 9.26 4.81 0.63
C SER A 216 7.83 4.48 0.21
N LEU A 217 7.27 5.24 -0.75
CA LEU A 217 5.97 4.94 -1.34
C LEU A 217 5.97 3.59 -2.10
N VAL A 218 7.06 3.27 -2.80
CA VAL A 218 7.21 1.97 -3.45
C VAL A 218 7.23 0.85 -2.41
N ARG A 219 7.99 0.98 -1.31
CA ARG A 219 8.00 -0.04 -0.24
C ARG A 219 6.65 -0.18 0.44
N LEU A 220 5.99 0.93 0.76
CA LEU A 220 4.63 0.95 1.30
C LEU A 220 3.62 0.29 0.35
N LYS A 221 3.74 0.49 -0.97
CA LYS A 221 2.89 -0.18 -1.96
C LYS A 221 3.08 -1.70 -1.91
N HIS A 222 4.32 -2.18 -1.84
CA HIS A 222 4.59 -3.62 -1.75
C HIS A 222 4.05 -4.20 -0.44
N LEU A 223 4.23 -3.50 0.69
CA LEU A 223 3.62 -3.88 1.96
C LEU A 223 2.09 -3.93 1.84
N ALA A 224 1.45 -2.91 1.28
CA ALA A 224 -0.01 -2.87 1.13
C ALA A 224 -0.56 -4.03 0.28
N ILE A 225 0.11 -4.37 -0.83
CA ILE A 225 -0.26 -5.51 -1.67
C ILE A 225 -0.12 -6.82 -0.88
N GLY A 226 1.05 -7.02 -0.24
CA GLY A 226 1.29 -8.22 0.55
C GLY A 226 0.27 -8.38 1.70
N LEU A 227 0.04 -7.31 2.46
CA LEU A 227 -0.96 -7.28 3.53
C LEU A 227 -2.37 -7.63 3.01
N SER A 228 -2.75 -7.12 1.84
CA SER A 228 -4.05 -7.45 1.22
C SER A 228 -4.14 -8.93 0.85
N GLU A 229 -3.14 -9.47 0.16
CA GLU A 229 -3.10 -10.89 -0.21
C GLU A 229 -3.13 -11.81 1.02
N GLU A 230 -2.47 -11.41 2.11
CA GLU A 230 -2.50 -12.16 3.36
C GLU A 230 -3.87 -12.15 4.03
N ILE A 231 -4.53 -10.99 4.05
CA ILE A 231 -5.89 -10.85 4.59
C ILE A 231 -6.85 -11.73 3.79
N ASP A 232 -6.77 -11.70 2.45
CA ASP A 232 -7.59 -12.55 1.59
C ASP A 232 -7.34 -14.04 1.88
N SER A 233 -6.07 -14.44 2.00
CA SER A 233 -5.71 -15.82 2.37
C SER A 233 -6.21 -16.22 3.77
N GLN A 234 -6.21 -15.31 4.74
CA GLN A 234 -6.73 -15.59 6.08
C GLN A 234 -8.25 -15.64 6.10
N ASN A 235 -8.94 -14.84 5.29
CA ASN A 235 -10.40 -14.91 5.14
C ASN A 235 -10.82 -16.29 4.63
N ASP A 236 -10.17 -16.80 3.59
CA ASP A 236 -10.41 -18.17 3.08
C ASP A 236 -10.17 -19.23 4.16
N LEU A 237 -9.14 -19.06 4.98
CA LEU A 237 -8.85 -19.98 6.09
C LEU A 237 -9.92 -19.91 7.19
N ILE A 238 -10.43 -18.73 7.51
CA ILE A 238 -11.52 -18.53 8.48
C ILE A 238 -12.81 -19.19 8.00
N ASP A 239 -13.14 -19.09 6.71
CA ASP A 239 -14.32 -19.75 6.15
C ASP A 239 -14.20 -21.28 6.30
N ASN A 240 -13.04 -21.85 5.96
CA ASN A 240 -12.77 -23.28 6.15
C ASN A 240 -12.86 -23.71 7.63
N ILE A 241 -12.33 -22.91 8.55
CA ILE A 241 -12.43 -23.13 10.00
C ILE A 241 -13.89 -23.10 10.45
N THR A 242 -14.68 -22.16 9.92
CA THR A 242 -16.10 -22.01 10.24
C THR A 242 -16.89 -23.24 9.82
N ASP A 243 -16.72 -23.70 8.58
CA ASP A 243 -17.36 -24.91 8.06
C ASP A 243 -16.99 -26.17 8.88
N LYS A 244 -15.70 -26.32 9.20
CA LYS A 244 -15.22 -27.45 10.03
C LYS A 244 -15.80 -27.38 11.45
N THR A 245 -15.92 -26.18 12.01
CA THR A 245 -16.49 -25.95 13.34
C THR A 245 -17.97 -26.31 13.40
N GLU A 246 -18.77 -25.83 12.44
CA GLU A 246 -20.20 -26.15 12.36
C GLU A 246 -20.42 -27.66 12.24
N LYS A 247 -19.65 -28.33 11.37
CA LYS A 247 -19.71 -29.78 11.23
C LYS A 247 -19.35 -30.52 12.51
N ALA A 248 -18.30 -30.07 13.21
CA ALA A 248 -17.91 -30.65 14.49
C ALA A 248 -19.01 -30.48 15.56
N ASP A 249 -19.64 -29.30 15.62
CA ASP A 249 -20.75 -29.02 16.55
C ASP A 249 -21.95 -29.93 16.29
N ILE A 250 -22.40 -30.04 15.03
CA ILE A 250 -23.51 -30.93 14.65
C ILE A 250 -23.21 -32.38 15.05
N MET A 251 -22.00 -32.87 14.76
CA MET A 251 -21.59 -34.23 15.11
C MET A 251 -21.53 -34.45 16.63
N LEU A 252 -21.01 -33.48 17.39
CA LEU A 252 -20.95 -33.51 18.84
C LEU A 252 -22.36 -33.58 19.45
N GLN A 253 -23.28 -32.73 18.98
CA GLN A 253 -24.67 -32.73 19.46
C GLN A 253 -25.36 -34.08 19.19
N GLN A 254 -25.17 -34.65 18.00
CA GLN A 254 -25.71 -35.96 17.66
C GLN A 254 -25.15 -37.07 18.55
N GLN A 255 -23.83 -37.07 18.78
CA GLN A 255 -23.17 -38.05 19.65
C GLN A 255 -23.60 -37.95 21.09
N ASN A 256 -23.73 -36.73 21.61
CA ASN A 256 -24.20 -36.49 22.97
C ASN A 256 -25.63 -37.04 23.15
N LYS A 257 -26.52 -36.80 22.18
CA LYS A 257 -27.87 -37.37 22.18
C LYS A 257 -27.87 -38.90 22.15
N ASP A 258 -27.02 -39.49 21.31
CA ASP A 258 -26.88 -40.94 21.20
C ASP A 258 -26.36 -41.58 22.49
N MET A 259 -25.37 -40.95 23.13
CA MET A 259 -24.81 -41.39 24.41
C MET A 259 -25.82 -41.28 25.54
N LEU A 260 -26.56 -40.17 25.64
CA LEU A 260 -27.63 -39.99 26.62
C LEU A 260 -28.74 -41.05 26.47
N HIS A 261 -29.07 -41.43 25.23
CA HIS A 261 -30.04 -42.49 24.99
C HIS A 261 -29.52 -43.88 25.40
N LEU A 262 -28.21 -44.13 25.25
CA LEU A 262 -27.57 -45.37 25.73
C LEU A 262 -27.59 -45.46 27.26
N LEU A 263 -27.40 -44.34 27.97
CA LEU A 263 -27.35 -44.31 29.44
C LEU A 263 -28.72 -44.36 30.13
N LYS A 264 -29.81 -44.01 29.43
CA LYS A 264 -31.17 -43.99 30.00
C LYS A 264 -31.89 -45.35 29.99
N LYS A 265 -31.25 -46.44 29.57
CA LYS A 265 -31.80 -47.81 29.59
C LYS A 265 -30.96 -48.73 30.44
#